data_AF-A0A8J3RER7-F1
#
_entry.id   AF-A0A8J3RER7-F1
#
_cell.length_a   1.000
_cell.length_b   1.000
_cell.length_c   1.000
_cell.angle_alpha   90.00
_cell.angle_beta   90.00
_cell.angle_gamma   90.00
#
_symmetry.space_group_name_H-M   'P 1'
#
loop_
_entity.id
_entity.type
_entity.pdbx_description
1 polymer ?
#
loop_
_entity_poly.entity_id
_entity_poly.type
_entity_poly.pdbx_seq_one_letter_code
_entity_poly.pdbx_strand_id
1 'polypeptide(L)'
;MVAVDQSLARFLNEADGPQLTYFAASCVERASGAFFLAMSLDETRRADADQFLELLESLWKFQSLPRDERRRCQEIAAGFPELQQEEEPSGVFAYAYDAVAAMFYSYAYLVSDDRLNITYCSNHLLNSAGFLDEAAGAGETFINEEIRAQIGDIDLLIGESGDGTELVPVLRGGSREIGRHRAEVLNLMASG
;
A
#
# COMPACT_ATOMS: atom_id res chain seq x y z
N MET A 1 0.44 -18.04 0.86
CA MET A 1 1.03 -17.44 2.08
C MET A 1 2.50 -17.82 2.25
N VAL A 2 2.86 -19.10 2.46
CA VAL A 2 4.28 -19.53 2.67
C VAL A 2 5.27 -18.99 1.62
N ALA A 3 4.86 -18.90 0.34
CA ALA A 3 5.73 -18.40 -0.73
C ALA A 3 6.00 -16.89 -0.65
N VAL A 4 5.02 -16.06 -0.27
CA VAL A 4 5.24 -14.61 -0.11
C VAL A 4 6.07 -14.34 1.14
N ASP A 5 5.84 -15.05 2.24
CA ASP A 5 6.62 -14.91 3.47
C ASP A 5 8.11 -15.22 3.25
N GLN A 6 8.40 -16.28 2.50
CA GLN A 6 9.78 -16.65 2.15
C GLN A 6 10.43 -15.62 1.22
N SER A 7 9.69 -15.16 0.20
CA SER A 7 10.18 -14.16 -0.76
C SER A 7 10.43 -12.83 -0.07
N LEU A 8 9.53 -12.40 0.80
CA LEU A 8 9.65 -11.19 1.60
C LEU A 8 10.80 -11.32 2.59
N ALA A 9 10.95 -12.43 3.32
CA ALA A 9 12.08 -12.63 4.22
C ALA A 9 13.43 -12.56 3.49
N ARG A 10 13.52 -13.15 2.28
CA ARG A 10 14.71 -13.01 1.42
C ARG A 10 14.93 -11.55 1.03
N PHE A 11 13.90 -10.88 0.53
CA PHE A 11 13.95 -9.48 0.11
C PHE A 11 14.39 -8.56 1.25
N LEU A 12 13.81 -8.72 2.45
CA LEU A 12 14.19 -7.99 3.65
C LEU A 12 15.62 -8.25 4.12
N ASN A 13 16.33 -9.24 3.58
CA ASN A 13 17.75 -9.45 3.86
C ASN A 13 18.64 -8.88 2.76
N GLU A 14 18.24 -9.04 1.50
CA GLU A 14 19.05 -8.74 0.33
C GLU A 14 18.90 -7.29 -0.18
N ALA A 15 17.72 -6.71 -0.01
CA ALA A 15 17.40 -5.41 -0.54
C ALA A 15 18.02 -4.25 0.26
N ASP A 16 18.32 -3.18 -0.47
CA ASP A 16 18.74 -1.91 0.09
C ASP A 16 17.56 -1.02 0.51
N GLY A 17 17.90 0.13 1.10
CA GLY A 17 16.92 1.10 1.58
C GLY A 17 15.90 1.51 0.50
N PRO A 18 16.37 2.02 -0.65
CA PRO A 18 15.54 2.40 -1.78
C PRO A 18 14.62 1.31 -2.31
N GLN A 19 15.12 0.09 -2.51
CA GLN A 19 14.33 -1.04 -3.00
C GLN A 19 13.16 -1.35 -2.06
N LEU A 20 13.42 -1.37 -0.75
CA LEU A 20 12.38 -1.58 0.26
C LEU A 20 11.33 -0.47 0.24
N THR A 21 11.73 0.79 0.04
CA THR A 21 10.78 1.90 -0.08
C THR A 21 9.93 1.80 -1.34
N TYR A 22 10.50 1.42 -2.49
CA TYR A 22 9.72 1.25 -3.71
C TYR A 22 8.72 0.10 -3.62
N PHE A 23 9.08 -1.00 -2.97
CA PHE A 23 8.14 -2.07 -2.66
C PHE A 23 6.97 -1.54 -1.81
N ALA A 24 7.26 -0.80 -0.73
CA ALA A 24 6.23 -0.21 0.12
C ALA A 24 5.34 0.79 -0.64
N ALA A 25 5.93 1.65 -1.47
CA ALA A 25 5.20 2.58 -2.34
C ALA A 25 4.25 1.85 -3.31
N SER A 26 4.72 0.73 -3.87
CA SER A 26 3.94 -0.13 -4.76
C SER A 26 2.73 -0.74 -4.03
N CYS A 27 2.92 -1.24 -2.81
CA CYS A 27 1.85 -1.72 -1.94
C CYS A 27 0.79 -0.63 -1.67
N VAL A 28 1.21 0.57 -1.28
CA VAL A 28 0.30 1.69 -1.01
C VAL A 28 -0.45 2.14 -2.27
N GLU A 29 0.22 2.19 -3.42
CA GLU A 29 -0.42 2.54 -4.70
C GLU A 29 -1.51 1.52 -5.07
N ARG A 30 -1.31 0.21 -4.83
CA ARG A 30 -2.36 -0.82 -5.02
C ARG A 30 -3.55 -0.61 -4.09
N ALA A 31 -3.31 -0.15 -2.85
CA ALA A 31 -4.38 0.12 -1.89
C ALA A 31 -5.14 1.42 -2.19
N SER A 32 -4.51 2.36 -2.90
CA SER A 32 -5.01 3.73 -3.08
C SER A 32 -6.40 3.82 -3.71
N GLY A 33 -6.73 2.92 -4.64
CA GLY A 33 -8.03 2.91 -5.30
C GLY A 33 -9.19 2.72 -4.31
N ALA A 34 -9.03 1.80 -3.35
CA ALA A 34 -10.03 1.56 -2.31
C ALA A 34 -10.17 2.75 -1.37
N PHE A 35 -9.05 3.38 -1.01
CA PHE A 35 -9.05 4.60 -0.20
C PHE A 35 -9.81 5.74 -0.89
N PHE A 36 -9.48 6.04 -2.15
CA PHE A 36 -10.15 7.10 -2.90
C PHE A 36 -11.63 6.82 -3.14
N LEU A 37 -12.00 5.56 -3.37
CA LEU A 37 -13.40 5.17 -3.42
C LEU A 37 -14.10 5.48 -2.09
N ALA A 38 -13.53 5.07 -0.96
CA ALA A 38 -14.08 5.34 0.37
C ALA A 38 -14.31 6.84 0.60
N MET A 39 -13.31 7.66 0.29
CA MET A 39 -13.39 9.11 0.45
C MET A 39 -14.41 9.75 -0.50
N SER A 40 -14.66 9.15 -1.66
CA SER A 40 -15.67 9.65 -2.61
C SER A 40 -17.11 9.48 -2.11
N LEU A 41 -17.34 8.60 -1.14
CA LEU A 41 -18.65 8.36 -0.54
C LEU A 41 -19.03 9.41 0.52
N ASP A 42 -18.08 10.28 0.94
CA ASP A 42 -18.29 11.34 1.92
C ASP A 42 -17.56 12.62 1.50
N GLU A 43 -18.31 13.62 1.04
CA GLU A 43 -17.75 14.91 0.58
C GLU A 43 -16.94 15.64 1.67
N THR A 44 -17.20 15.38 2.96
CA THR A 44 -16.46 15.99 4.06
C THR A 44 -15.03 15.49 4.16
N ARG A 45 -14.73 14.33 3.54
CA ARG A 45 -13.42 13.66 3.56
C ARG A 45 -12.53 14.02 2.36
N ARG A 46 -12.91 15.01 1.56
CA ARG A 46 -12.12 15.43 0.38
C ARG A 46 -10.68 15.84 0.72
N ALA A 47 -10.48 16.53 1.84
CA ALA A 47 -9.15 16.94 2.28
C ALA A 47 -8.23 15.74 2.55
N ASP A 48 -8.78 14.65 3.07
CA ASP A 48 -8.05 13.42 3.37
C ASP A 48 -7.61 12.71 2.07
N ALA A 49 -8.44 12.76 1.02
CA ALA A 49 -8.08 12.29 -0.32
C ALA A 49 -6.89 13.08 -0.89
N ASP A 50 -6.95 14.41 -0.84
CA ASP A 50 -5.85 15.26 -1.32
C ASP A 50 -4.56 14.98 -0.53
N GLN A 51 -4.66 14.84 0.80
CA GLN A 51 -3.53 14.57 1.68
C GLN A 51 -2.92 13.17 1.44
N PHE A 52 -3.73 12.14 1.23
CA PHE A 52 -3.24 10.80 0.92
C PHE A 52 -2.51 10.78 -0.43
N LEU A 53 -3.04 11.49 -1.43
CA LEU A 53 -2.39 11.62 -2.73
C LEU A 53 -1.03 12.32 -2.63
N GLU A 54 -0.95 13.42 -1.87
CA GLU A 54 0.31 14.13 -1.63
C GLU A 54 1.35 13.23 -0.94
N LEU A 55 0.93 12.43 0.05
CA LEU A 55 1.79 11.44 0.70
C LEU A 55 2.24 10.35 -0.26
N LEU A 56 1.35 9.83 -1.10
CA LEU A 56 1.68 8.80 -2.10
C LEU A 56 2.69 9.33 -3.13
N GLU A 57 2.46 10.53 -3.67
CA GLU A 57 3.40 11.17 -4.60
C GLU A 57 4.77 11.44 -3.98
N SER A 58 4.78 11.83 -2.70
CA SER A 58 6.01 12.06 -1.94
C SER A 58 6.74 10.74 -1.67
N LEU A 59 6.01 9.66 -1.40
CA LEU A 59 6.55 8.33 -1.16
C LEU A 59 7.27 7.79 -2.40
N TRP A 60 6.74 8.01 -3.60
CA TRP A 60 7.44 7.67 -4.85
C TRP A 60 8.69 8.54 -5.12
N LYS A 61 8.79 9.70 -4.47
CA LYS A 61 9.90 10.66 -4.60
C LYS A 61 10.76 10.73 -3.33
N PHE A 62 10.72 9.69 -2.49
CA PHE A 62 11.31 9.69 -1.14
C PHE A 62 12.81 10.06 -1.11
N GLN A 63 13.56 9.77 -2.17
CA GLN A 63 14.97 10.10 -2.27
C GLN A 63 15.22 11.62 -2.18
N SER A 64 14.27 12.41 -2.66
CA SER A 64 14.31 13.88 -2.58
C SER A 64 13.77 14.44 -1.27
N LEU A 65 13.15 13.60 -0.41
CA LEU A 65 12.56 14.04 0.85
C LEU A 65 13.63 14.18 1.95
N PRO A 66 13.81 15.39 2.51
CA PRO A 66 14.63 15.60 3.69
C PRO A 66 14.11 14.80 4.89
N ARG A 67 15.00 14.50 5.85
CA ARG A 67 14.65 13.68 7.02
C ARG A 67 13.50 14.28 7.85
N ASP A 68 13.46 15.58 8.04
CA ASP A 68 12.41 16.24 8.81
C ASP A 68 11.06 16.17 8.07
N GLU A 69 11.07 16.25 6.73
CA GLU A 69 9.85 16.08 5.94
C GLU A 69 9.33 14.64 6.00
N ARG A 70 10.22 13.63 6.03
CA ARG A 70 9.80 12.23 6.23
C ARG A 70 9.07 12.03 7.56
N ARG A 71 9.55 12.65 8.65
CA ARG A 71 8.86 12.62 9.95
C ARG A 71 7.51 13.31 9.87
N ARG A 72 7.44 14.48 9.25
CA ARG A 72 6.18 15.20 9.05
C ARG A 72 5.18 14.36 8.26
N CYS A 73 5.60 13.70 7.19
CA CYS A 73 4.76 12.79 6.42
C CYS A 73 4.29 11.60 7.27
N GLN A 74 5.14 11.04 8.13
CA GLN A 74 4.75 9.99 9.08
C GLN A 74 3.70 10.50 10.09
N GLU A 75 3.88 11.69 10.66
CA GLU A 75 2.92 12.31 11.58
C GLU A 75 1.57 12.56 10.91
N ILE A 76 1.60 13.02 9.66
CA ILE A 76 0.40 13.17 8.83
C ILE A 76 -0.28 11.82 8.62
N ALA A 77 0.48 10.79 8.22
CA ALA A 77 -0.06 9.45 7.99
C ALA A 77 -0.68 8.84 9.27
N ALA A 78 -0.09 9.12 10.44
CA ALA A 78 -0.64 8.70 11.72
C ALA A 78 -1.94 9.43 12.10
N GLY A 79 -2.15 10.63 11.57
CA GLY A 79 -3.30 11.49 11.86
C GLY A 79 -4.58 11.15 11.10
N PHE A 80 -4.54 10.21 10.16
CA PHE A 80 -5.74 9.80 9.43
C PHE A 80 -6.79 9.20 10.37
N PRO A 81 -8.08 9.56 10.22
CA PRO A 81 -9.16 9.06 11.06
C PRO A 81 -9.22 7.53 11.13
N GLU A 82 -8.87 6.83 10.05
CA GLU A 82 -8.86 5.37 9.96
C GLU A 82 -7.98 4.73 11.06
N LEU A 83 -6.86 5.35 11.44
CA LEU A 83 -5.96 4.82 12.47
C LEU A 83 -6.35 5.23 13.89
N GLN A 84 -7.38 6.07 14.05
CA GLN A 84 -7.82 6.60 15.33
C GLN A 84 -9.10 5.93 15.85
N GLN A 85 -9.68 4.99 15.10
CA GLN A 85 -10.91 4.31 15.48
C GLN A 85 -10.63 3.18 16.48
N GLU A 86 -11.51 3.05 17.48
CA GLU A 86 -11.48 1.94 18.43
C GLU A 86 -12.10 0.66 17.85
N GLU A 87 -13.03 0.81 16.90
CA GLU A 87 -13.72 -0.28 16.22
C GLU A 87 -13.16 -0.48 14.82
N GLU A 88 -13.09 -1.74 14.39
CA GLU A 88 -12.65 -2.09 13.04
C GLU A 88 -13.72 -1.65 12.02
N PRO A 89 -13.35 -0.84 11.01
CA PRO A 89 -14.30 -0.39 10.01
C PRO A 89 -14.79 -1.56 9.14
N SER A 90 -16.00 -1.43 8.58
CA SER A 90 -16.59 -2.46 7.72
C SER A 90 -16.83 -1.96 6.29
N GLY A 91 -17.02 -2.91 5.37
CA GLY A 91 -17.22 -2.61 3.94
C GLY A 91 -16.03 -1.84 3.35
N VAL A 92 -16.31 -0.88 2.46
CA VAL A 92 -15.28 -0.09 1.75
C VAL A 92 -14.29 0.61 2.71
N PHE A 93 -14.72 0.99 3.92
CA PHE A 93 -13.87 1.66 4.90
C PHE A 93 -12.82 0.74 5.54
N ALA A 94 -13.04 -0.59 5.57
CA ALA A 94 -12.03 -1.57 6.00
C ALA A 94 -10.80 -1.51 5.10
N TYR A 95 -11.01 -1.41 3.79
CA TYR A 95 -9.94 -1.33 2.80
C TYR A 95 -9.23 0.03 2.85
N ALA A 96 -9.95 1.11 3.15
CA ALA A 96 -9.35 2.42 3.40
C ALA A 96 -8.42 2.39 4.63
N TYR A 97 -8.81 1.68 5.68
CA TYR A 97 -7.95 1.45 6.84
C TYR A 97 -6.64 0.73 6.45
N ASP A 98 -6.70 -0.36 5.71
CA ASP A 98 -5.49 -1.07 5.28
C ASP A 98 -4.60 -0.20 4.38
N ALA A 99 -5.18 0.63 3.51
CA ALA A 99 -4.44 1.57 2.68
C ALA A 99 -3.67 2.61 3.52
N VAL A 100 -4.33 3.18 4.53
CA VAL A 100 -3.72 4.15 5.44
C VAL A 100 -2.68 3.46 6.34
N ALA A 101 -2.94 2.26 6.84
CA ALA A 101 -1.98 1.51 7.63
C ALA A 101 -0.71 1.19 6.82
N ALA A 102 -0.87 0.75 5.57
CA ALA A 102 0.25 0.55 4.66
C ALA A 102 1.05 1.84 4.42
N MET A 103 0.38 2.98 4.25
CA MET A 103 1.02 4.30 4.13
C MET A 103 1.81 4.65 5.39
N PHE A 104 1.19 4.49 6.57
CA PHE A 104 1.81 4.76 7.86
C PHE A 104 3.09 3.94 8.04
N TYR A 105 3.03 2.62 7.83
CA TYR A 105 4.19 1.76 7.97
C TYR A 105 5.28 2.07 6.92
N SER A 106 4.90 2.49 5.71
CA SER A 106 5.88 2.93 4.70
C SER A 106 6.69 4.14 5.18
N TYR A 107 6.04 5.14 5.77
CA TYR A 107 6.72 6.29 6.34
C TYR A 107 7.43 5.98 7.67
N ALA A 108 6.90 5.07 8.47
CA ALA A 108 7.57 4.59 9.67
C ALA A 108 8.92 3.97 9.34
N TYR A 109 8.98 3.12 8.30
CA TYR A 109 10.24 2.61 7.77
C TYR A 109 11.19 3.74 7.34
N LEU A 110 10.72 4.72 6.56
CA LEU A 110 11.55 5.84 6.11
C LEU A 110 12.17 6.68 7.23
N VAL A 111 11.56 6.66 8.42
CA VAL A 111 12.01 7.41 9.60
C VAL A 111 12.93 6.56 10.49
N SER A 112 12.60 5.28 10.70
CA SER A 112 13.29 4.41 11.67
C SER A 112 14.32 3.47 11.06
N ASP A 113 14.25 3.20 9.76
CA ASP A 113 14.96 2.12 9.06
C ASP A 113 14.62 0.71 9.60
N ASP A 114 13.51 0.57 10.35
CA ASP A 114 13.05 -0.71 10.87
C ASP A 114 12.29 -1.49 9.79
N ARG A 115 12.93 -2.55 9.31
CA ARG A 115 12.43 -3.45 8.26
C ARG A 115 11.13 -4.17 8.64
N LEU A 116 10.78 -4.27 9.93
CA LEU A 116 9.47 -4.82 10.34
C LEU A 116 8.30 -4.01 9.79
N ASN A 117 8.47 -2.71 9.61
CA ASN A 117 7.44 -1.86 9.02
C ASN A 117 7.13 -2.25 7.56
N ILE A 118 8.12 -2.76 6.82
CA ILE A 118 7.88 -3.29 5.46
C ILE A 118 7.02 -4.55 5.53
N THR A 119 7.25 -5.43 6.52
CA THR A 119 6.40 -6.59 6.76
C THR A 119 4.96 -6.18 7.09
N TYR A 120 4.77 -5.19 7.97
CA TYR A 120 3.43 -4.70 8.31
C TYR A 120 2.73 -4.10 7.10
N CYS A 121 3.43 -3.27 6.30
CA CYS A 121 2.90 -2.75 5.03
C CYS A 121 2.45 -3.88 4.10
N SER A 122 3.30 -4.89 3.88
CA SER A 122 3.00 -6.08 3.06
C SER A 122 1.75 -6.82 3.53
N ASN A 123 1.63 -7.02 4.85
CA ASN A 123 0.55 -7.78 5.47
C ASN A 123 -0.80 -7.07 5.39
N HIS A 124 -0.82 -5.74 5.53
CA HIS A 124 -2.07 -4.98 5.35
C HIS A 124 -2.65 -5.18 3.95
N LEU A 125 -1.81 -5.21 2.92
CA LEU A 125 -2.29 -5.48 1.56
C LEU A 125 -2.79 -6.92 1.38
N LEU A 126 -2.12 -7.90 1.99
CA LEU A 126 -2.56 -9.29 1.95
C LEU A 126 -3.89 -9.49 2.68
N ASN A 127 -4.06 -8.85 3.84
CA ASN A 127 -5.30 -8.86 4.61
C ASN A 127 -6.43 -8.20 3.81
N SER A 128 -6.18 -7.01 3.28
CA SER A 128 -7.11 -6.27 2.43
C SER A 128 -7.58 -7.10 1.24
N ALA A 129 -6.66 -7.79 0.57
CA ALA A 129 -6.99 -8.69 -0.53
C ALA A 129 -7.80 -9.91 -0.08
N GLY A 130 -7.50 -10.48 1.09
CA GLY A 130 -8.29 -11.56 1.69
C GLY A 130 -9.71 -11.15 2.05
N PHE A 131 -9.88 -9.96 2.64
CA PHE A 131 -11.21 -9.40 2.88
C PHE A 131 -11.98 -9.17 1.58
N LEU A 132 -11.31 -8.81 0.49
CA LEU A 132 -11.96 -8.64 -0.81
C LEU A 132 -12.46 -9.98 -1.37
N ASP A 133 -11.68 -11.05 -1.23
CA ASP A 133 -12.10 -12.41 -1.60
C ASP A 133 -13.34 -12.86 -0.82
N GLU A 134 -13.36 -12.63 0.50
CA GLU A 134 -14.51 -12.96 1.35
C GLU A 134 -15.77 -12.19 0.95
N ALA A 135 -15.60 -10.93 0.57
CA ALA A 135 -16.69 -10.06 0.22
C ALA A 135 -17.24 -10.34 -1.21
N ALA A 136 -16.37 -10.58 -2.19
CA ALA A 136 -16.76 -10.82 -3.59
C ALA A 136 -17.40 -12.20 -3.82
N GLY A 137 -17.13 -13.17 -2.94
CA GLY A 137 -17.68 -14.52 -3.02
C GLY A 137 -16.86 -15.48 -3.90
N ALA A 138 -17.40 -16.68 -4.16
CA ALA A 138 -16.63 -17.76 -4.76
C ALA A 138 -16.24 -17.49 -6.24
N GLY A 139 -14.94 -17.38 -6.52
CA GLY A 139 -14.38 -17.38 -7.87
C GLY A 139 -13.27 -16.37 -8.11
N GLU A 140 -13.20 -15.30 -7.30
CA GLU A 140 -12.12 -14.33 -7.33
C GLU A 140 -11.00 -14.73 -6.38
N THR A 141 -9.77 -14.33 -6.71
CA THR A 141 -8.57 -14.71 -5.94
C THR A 141 -7.62 -13.52 -5.78
N PHE A 142 -8.15 -12.42 -5.27
CA PHE A 142 -7.40 -11.20 -4.96
C PHE A 142 -6.21 -11.47 -4.07
N ILE A 143 -6.31 -12.39 -3.11
CA ILE A 143 -5.15 -12.78 -2.29
C ILE A 143 -4.04 -13.39 -3.13
N ASN A 144 -4.38 -14.22 -4.13
CA ASN A 144 -3.38 -14.83 -5.02
C ASN A 144 -2.84 -13.81 -6.04
N GLU A 145 -3.65 -12.83 -6.44
CA GLU A 145 -3.18 -11.69 -7.22
C GLU A 145 -2.21 -10.83 -6.43
N GLU A 146 -2.52 -10.49 -5.18
CA GLU A 146 -1.63 -9.71 -4.32
C GLU A 146 -0.31 -10.46 -4.04
N ILE A 147 -0.38 -11.76 -3.77
CA ILE A 147 0.82 -12.59 -3.63
C ILE A 147 1.69 -12.53 -4.90
N ARG A 148 1.09 -12.65 -6.08
CA ARG A 148 1.82 -12.57 -7.36
C ARG A 148 2.40 -11.17 -7.59
N ALA A 149 1.65 -10.12 -7.26
CA ALA A 149 2.10 -8.74 -7.37
C ALA A 149 3.30 -8.47 -6.45
N GLN A 150 3.21 -8.85 -5.17
CA GLN A 150 4.31 -8.66 -4.21
C GLN A 150 5.56 -9.45 -4.61
N ILE A 151 5.41 -10.72 -5.01
CA ILE A 151 6.55 -11.52 -5.49
C ILE A 151 7.15 -10.92 -6.76
N GLY A 152 6.32 -10.47 -7.70
CA GLY A 152 6.78 -9.82 -8.93
C GLY A 152 7.56 -8.53 -8.66
N ASP A 153 7.06 -7.67 -7.77
CA ASP A 153 7.77 -6.46 -7.34
C ASP A 153 9.11 -6.81 -6.68
N ILE A 154 9.13 -7.80 -5.78
CA ILE A 154 10.34 -8.29 -5.11
C ILE A 154 11.37 -8.78 -6.14
N ASP A 155 10.96 -9.64 -7.08
CA ASP A 155 11.88 -10.21 -8.07
C ASP A 155 12.42 -9.14 -9.02
N LEU A 156 11.61 -8.16 -9.41
CA LEU A 156 12.06 -7.00 -10.19
C LEU A 156 13.08 -6.17 -9.41
N LEU A 157 12.78 -5.84 -8.16
CA LEU A 157 13.63 -4.99 -7.33
C LEU A 157 14.96 -5.66 -6.99
N ILE A 158 14.97 -6.96 -6.68
CA ILE A 158 16.21 -7.73 -6.45
C ILE A 158 17.04 -7.82 -7.74
N GLY A 159 16.39 -7.97 -8.89
CA GLY A 159 17.07 -8.10 -10.19
C GLY A 159 17.69 -6.81 -10.71
N GLU A 160 17.32 -5.66 -10.16
CA GLU A 160 17.77 -4.34 -10.63
C GLU A 160 19.16 -3.98 -10.12
N SER A 161 20.00 -3.48 -11.03
CA SER A 161 21.31 -2.94 -10.68
C SER A 161 21.22 -1.43 -10.50
N GLY A 162 21.12 -0.95 -9.27
CA GLY A 162 21.11 0.48 -8.97
C GLY A 162 20.14 0.83 -7.85
N ASP A 163 19.73 2.10 -7.80
CA ASP A 163 18.81 2.59 -6.77
C ASP A 163 17.33 2.25 -7.03
N GLY A 164 17.01 1.62 -8.17
CA GLY A 164 15.65 1.21 -8.53
C GLY A 164 14.79 2.28 -9.22
N THR A 165 15.32 3.48 -9.48
CA THR A 165 14.52 4.60 -10.03
C THR A 165 13.92 4.28 -11.40
N GLU A 166 14.64 3.55 -12.25
CA GLU A 166 14.17 3.14 -13.59
C GLU A 166 12.96 2.19 -13.54
N LEU A 167 12.76 1.48 -12.42
CA LEU A 167 11.61 0.60 -12.21
C LEU A 167 10.34 1.35 -11.79
N VAL A 168 10.44 2.61 -11.36
CA VAL A 168 9.29 3.38 -10.84
C VAL A 168 8.11 3.40 -11.82
N PRO A 169 8.28 3.68 -13.12
CA PRO A 169 7.15 3.67 -14.06
C PRO A 169 6.48 2.29 -14.17
N VAL A 170 7.26 1.21 -14.08
CA VAL A 170 6.76 -0.17 -14.19
C VAL A 170 5.98 -0.56 -12.94
N LEU A 171 6.60 -0.43 -11.76
CA LEU A 171 5.98 -0.76 -10.47
C LEU A 171 4.71 0.06 -10.26
N ARG A 172 4.81 1.38 -10.46
CA ARG A 172 3.69 2.29 -10.26
C ARG A 172 2.56 2.06 -11.26
N GLY A 173 2.89 1.78 -12.52
CA GLY A 173 1.93 1.47 -13.56
C GLY A 173 1.12 0.22 -13.25
N GLY A 174 1.80 -0.89 -12.93
CA GLY A 174 1.15 -2.16 -12.56
C GLY A 174 0.32 -2.03 -11.29
N SER A 175 0.84 -1.36 -10.27
CA SER A 175 0.12 -1.16 -9.01
C SER A 175 -1.14 -0.31 -9.15
N ARG A 176 -1.11 0.71 -10.02
CA ARG A 176 -2.32 1.48 -10.37
C ARG A 176 -3.37 0.64 -11.07
N GLU A 177 -2.97 -0.24 -11.97
CA GLU A 177 -3.91 -1.11 -12.69
C GLU A 177 -4.64 -2.04 -11.73
N ILE A 178 -3.89 -2.71 -10.85
CA ILE A 178 -4.45 -3.59 -9.80
C ILE A 178 -5.36 -2.78 -8.86
N GLY A 179 -4.90 -1.62 -8.39
CA GLY A 179 -5.67 -0.77 -7.48
C GLY A 179 -6.99 -0.28 -8.09
N ARG A 180 -7.00 0.07 -9.38
CA ARG A 180 -8.24 0.43 -10.10
C ARG A 180 -9.19 -0.75 -10.21
N HIS A 181 -8.68 -1.93 -10.58
CA HIS A 181 -9.51 -3.12 -10.68
C HIS A 181 -10.21 -3.44 -9.35
N ARG A 182 -9.48 -3.39 -8.23
CA ARG A 182 -10.06 -3.58 -6.89
C ARG A 182 -11.12 -2.54 -6.54
N ALA A 183 -10.86 -1.27 -6.87
CA ALA A 183 -11.83 -0.20 -6.64
C ALA A 183 -13.12 -0.40 -7.47
N GLU A 184 -13.03 -0.89 -8.70
CA GLU A 184 -14.19 -1.21 -9.53
C GLU A 184 -15.04 -2.31 -8.89
N VAL A 185 -14.42 -3.38 -8.38
CA VAL A 185 -15.12 -4.46 -7.69
C VAL A 185 -15.79 -3.96 -6.41
N LEU A 186 -15.05 -3.23 -5.57
CA LEU A 186 -15.61 -2.61 -4.36
C LEU A 186 -16.79 -1.68 -4.66
N ASN A 187 -16.73 -0.91 -5.74
CA ASN A 187 -17.80 -0.01 -6.14
C ASN A 187 -19.06 -0.77 -6.59
N LEU A 188 -18.89 -1.88 -7.32
CA LEU A 188 -20.01 -2.76 -7.69
C LEU A 188 -20.66 -3.36 -6.44
N MET A 189 -19.86 -3.77 -5.46
CA MET A 189 -20.34 -4.31 -4.19
C MET A 189 -21.08 -3.28 -3.33
N ALA A 190 -20.61 -2.02 -3.32
CA ALA A 190 -21.27 -0.95 -2.57
C ALA A 190 -22.60 -0.50 -3.19
N SER A 191 -22.84 -0.84 -4.46
CA SER A 191 -24.01 -0.41 -5.23
C SER A 191 -25.14 -1.45 -5.29
N GLY A 192 -24.89 -2.69 -4.84
CA GLY A 192 -25.83 -3.83 -4.89
C GLY A 192 -26.50 -4.10 -3.56
#